data_AF-A0A357M8S8-F1
#
_entry.id   AF-A0A357M8S8-F1
#
_cell.length_a   1.000
_cell.length_b   1.000
_cell.length_c   1.000
_cell.angle_alpha   90.00
_cell.angle_beta   90.00
_cell.angle_gamma   90.00
#
_symmetry.space_group_name_H-M   'P 1'
#
loop_
_entity.id
_entity.type
_entity.pdbx_description
1 polymer ?
#
loop_
_entity_poly.entity_id
_entity_poly.type
_entity_poly.pdbx_seq_one_letter_code
_entity_poly.pdbx_strand_id
1 'polypeptide(L)'
;MVVHVMPEQRKVNIVSVPRDTRVYVQNVGYTKINHAHIIGESKGGNEQGTLTLIQAVSDFMNIPIHHYIKTNFSGVRDFIDSIGGIDMVINQDVTITPEITIEKGEQHLDGVHALYLARERYSTPNGDFSRQEEQFNIVRAVANKLLSPEHLPDLAGLLLHEKKDIIDTSFSDSDLLSLAWLFKGITSEDFQYEQIPGNNSFGPDPLVRTKVYYWSADLKQVNSLR
;
A
#
# COMPACT_ATOMS: atom_id res chain seq x y z
N MET A 1 -1.09 -0.67 3.12
CA MET A 1 -0.27 -1.90 3.22
C MET A 1 0.55 -1.82 4.50
N VAL A 2 0.84 -2.95 5.11
CA VAL A 2 1.82 -3.10 6.20
C VAL A 2 2.99 -3.89 5.63
N VAL A 3 4.21 -3.42 5.86
CA VAL A 3 5.43 -4.05 5.36
C VAL A 3 6.29 -4.45 6.56
N HIS A 4 6.55 -5.74 6.70
CA HIS A 4 7.45 -6.30 7.70
C HIS A 4 8.75 -6.70 7.01
N VAL A 5 9.80 -5.95 7.28
CA VAL A 5 11.15 -6.23 6.78
C VAL A 5 11.89 -7.06 7.82
N MET A 6 12.48 -8.17 7.38
CA MET A 6 13.24 -9.12 8.19
C MET A 6 14.70 -9.13 7.74
N PRO A 7 15.56 -8.25 8.31
CA PRO A 7 16.93 -8.02 7.84
C PRO A 7 17.81 -9.27 7.80
N GLU A 8 17.76 -10.08 8.86
CA GLU A 8 18.62 -11.26 9.00
C GLU A 8 18.26 -12.35 7.98
N GLN A 9 16.98 -12.45 7.65
CA GLN A 9 16.44 -13.43 6.69
C GLN A 9 16.44 -12.90 5.26
N ARG A 10 16.69 -11.60 5.06
CA ARG A 10 16.53 -10.89 3.77
C ARG A 10 15.16 -11.09 3.15
N LYS A 11 14.11 -11.06 3.96
CA LYS A 11 12.73 -11.26 3.52
C LYS A 11 11.88 -10.04 3.80
N VAL A 12 10.86 -9.84 2.97
CA VAL A 12 9.87 -8.78 3.15
C VAL A 12 8.48 -9.36 3.04
N ASN A 13 7.72 -9.28 4.12
CA ASN A 13 6.32 -9.68 4.13
C ASN A 13 5.45 -8.43 3.98
N ILE A 14 4.57 -8.42 2.98
CA ILE A 14 3.66 -7.33 2.70
C ILE A 14 2.24 -7.83 2.92
N VAL A 15 1.50 -7.12 3.76
CA VAL A 15 0.09 -7.40 4.03
C VAL A 15 -0.78 -6.24 3.57
N SER A 16 -1.73 -6.52 2.69
CA SER A 16 -2.78 -5.55 2.35
C SER A 16 -3.95 -5.66 3.32
N VAL A 17 -4.26 -4.55 3.98
CA VAL A 17 -5.46 -4.38 4.80
C VAL A 17 -6.55 -3.71 3.95
N PRO A 18 -7.66 -4.40 3.64
CA PRO A 18 -8.75 -3.82 2.85
C PRO A 18 -9.27 -2.52 3.50
N ARG A 19 -9.54 -1.50 2.67
CA ARG A 19 -10.03 -0.18 3.15
C ARG A 19 -11.31 -0.24 3.97
N ASP A 20 -12.14 -1.25 3.73
CA ASP A 20 -13.43 -1.46 4.38
C ASP A 20 -13.34 -2.43 5.57
N THR A 21 -12.12 -2.78 6.02
CA THR A 21 -11.90 -3.64 7.19
C THR A 21 -12.57 -3.04 8.42
N ARG A 22 -13.41 -3.83 9.08
CA ARG A 22 -14.14 -3.41 10.28
C ARG A 22 -13.22 -3.46 11.49
N VAL A 23 -12.87 -2.30 12.03
CA VAL A 23 -11.99 -2.15 13.18
C VAL A 23 -12.61 -1.26 14.23
N TYR A 24 -12.14 -1.36 15.48
CA TYR A 24 -12.52 -0.43 16.53
C TYR A 24 -11.66 0.83 16.41
N VAL A 25 -12.31 2.01 16.34
CA VAL A 25 -11.64 3.31 16.40
C VAL A 25 -12.09 4.04 17.66
N GLN A 26 -11.12 4.51 18.46
CA GLN A 26 -11.39 5.16 19.74
C GLN A 26 -12.33 6.37 19.58
N ASN A 27 -13.30 6.50 20.48
CA ASN A 27 -14.34 7.55 20.47
C ASN A 27 -15.33 7.48 19.29
N VAL A 28 -15.32 6.40 18.52
CA VAL A 28 -16.25 6.16 17.39
C VAL A 28 -16.94 4.80 17.51
N GLY A 29 -16.19 3.77 17.91
CA GLY A 29 -16.65 2.38 17.92
C GLY A 29 -16.22 1.65 16.65
N TYR A 30 -16.93 0.57 16.30
CA TYR A 30 -16.61 -0.22 15.13
C TYR A 30 -17.03 0.50 13.83
N THR A 31 -16.05 0.77 12.98
CA THR A 31 -16.22 1.43 11.68
C THR A 31 -15.18 0.91 10.69
N LYS A 32 -15.13 1.47 9.48
CA LYS A 32 -14.15 1.08 8.46
C LYS A 32 -12.77 1.65 8.80
N ILE A 33 -11.72 0.87 8.56
CA ILE A 33 -10.35 1.30 8.88
C ILE A 33 -9.95 2.59 8.17
N ASN A 34 -10.42 2.82 6.94
CA ASN A 34 -10.15 4.06 6.22
C ASN A 34 -10.79 5.31 6.87
N HIS A 35 -11.83 5.15 7.70
CA HIS A 35 -12.41 6.28 8.44
C HIS A 35 -11.48 6.78 9.55
N ALA A 36 -10.59 5.95 10.09
CA ALA A 36 -9.65 6.35 11.14
C ALA A 36 -8.80 7.56 10.71
N HIS A 37 -8.38 7.59 9.45
CA HIS A 37 -7.63 8.71 8.88
C HIS A 37 -8.43 10.03 8.90
N ILE A 38 -9.64 10.00 8.34
CA ILE A 38 -10.51 11.19 8.25
C ILE A 38 -10.88 11.71 9.65
N ILE A 39 -11.14 10.80 10.59
CA ILE A 39 -11.46 11.15 11.98
C ILE A 39 -10.28 11.84 12.65
N GLY A 40 -9.06 11.29 12.52
CA GLY A 40 -7.86 11.93 13.05
C GLY A 40 -7.63 13.30 12.41
N GLU A 41 -7.80 13.40 11.10
CA GLU A 41 -7.59 14.64 10.35
C GLU A 41 -8.53 15.76 10.80
N SER A 42 -9.82 15.46 11.02
CA SER A 42 -10.78 16.43 11.56
C SER A 42 -10.48 16.93 12.97
N LYS A 43 -9.60 16.25 13.73
CA LYS A 43 -9.26 16.61 15.12
C LYS A 43 -7.93 17.35 15.23
N GLY A 44 -6.97 17.06 14.36
CA GLY A 44 -5.61 17.57 14.50
C GLY A 44 -4.85 17.74 13.19
N GLY A 45 -5.55 17.80 12.06
CA GLY A 45 -4.94 17.95 10.74
C GLY A 45 -4.26 16.68 10.23
N ASN A 46 -3.54 16.82 9.13
CA ASN A 46 -3.11 15.71 8.29
C ASN A 46 -2.25 14.66 9.01
N GLU A 47 -1.34 15.12 9.88
CA GLU A 47 -0.49 14.28 10.74
C GLU A 47 -1.32 13.45 11.72
N GLN A 48 -2.26 14.09 12.44
CA GLN A 48 -3.15 13.37 13.36
C GLN A 48 -4.02 12.34 12.63
N GLY A 49 -4.41 12.61 11.38
CA GLY A 49 -5.04 11.62 10.50
C GLY A 49 -4.16 10.40 10.27
N THR A 50 -2.89 10.62 9.92
CA THR A 50 -1.90 9.56 9.73
C THR A 50 -1.73 8.73 11.01
N LEU A 51 -1.48 9.38 12.15
CA LEU A 51 -1.27 8.72 13.44
C LEU A 51 -2.48 7.91 13.91
N THR A 52 -3.70 8.42 13.68
CA THR A 52 -4.93 7.71 14.06
C THR A 52 -5.14 6.44 13.21
N LEU A 53 -4.81 6.50 11.91
CA LEU A 53 -4.83 5.31 11.06
C LEU A 53 -3.76 4.29 11.47
N ILE A 54 -2.54 4.75 11.76
CA ILE A 54 -1.45 3.89 12.24
C ILE A 54 -1.85 3.17 13.52
N GLN A 55 -2.43 3.89 14.48
CA GLN A 55 -2.93 3.28 15.72
C GLN A 55 -4.01 2.23 15.44
N ALA A 56 -4.98 2.54 14.57
CA ALA A 56 -6.04 1.58 14.22
C ALA A 56 -5.48 0.31 13.55
N VAL A 57 -4.46 0.43 12.69
CA VAL A 57 -3.77 -0.72 12.08
C VAL A 57 -2.97 -1.50 13.12
N SER A 58 -2.22 -0.80 13.97
CA SER A 58 -1.43 -1.36 15.07
C SER A 58 -2.30 -2.16 16.03
N ASP A 59 -3.44 -1.62 16.44
CA ASP A 59 -4.38 -2.30 17.33
C ASP A 59 -5.06 -3.49 16.65
N PHE A 60 -5.45 -3.33 15.39
CA PHE A 60 -6.10 -4.39 14.60
C PHE A 60 -5.19 -5.60 14.39
N MET A 61 -3.93 -5.36 14.01
CA MET A 61 -2.95 -6.42 13.76
C MET A 61 -2.22 -6.85 15.04
N ASN A 62 -2.29 -6.04 16.10
CA ASN A 62 -1.58 -6.17 17.37
C ASN A 62 -0.06 -6.36 17.16
N ILE A 63 0.51 -5.42 16.41
CA ILE A 63 1.95 -5.31 16.13
C ILE A 63 2.35 -3.84 16.21
N PRO A 64 3.58 -3.50 16.62
CA PRO A 64 4.07 -2.13 16.55
C PRO A 64 4.29 -1.72 15.09
N ILE A 65 3.98 -0.46 14.76
CA ILE A 65 4.34 0.17 13.49
C ILE A 65 5.49 1.13 13.75
N HIS A 66 6.68 0.78 13.27
CA HIS A 66 7.92 1.53 13.54
C HIS A 66 8.04 2.77 12.64
N HIS A 67 7.66 2.63 11.38
CA HIS A 67 7.70 3.73 10.42
C HIS A 67 6.50 3.71 9.48
N TYR A 68 6.24 4.85 8.85
CA TYR A 68 5.21 4.97 7.83
C TYR A 68 5.67 5.82 6.65
N ILE A 69 5.07 5.58 5.49
CA ILE A 69 5.12 6.44 4.32
C ILE A 69 3.67 6.71 3.91
N LYS A 70 3.34 7.97 3.71
CA LYS A 70 2.04 8.43 3.21
C LYS A 70 2.24 9.22 1.93
N THR A 71 1.50 8.87 0.89
CA THR A 71 1.53 9.53 -0.40
C THR A 71 0.11 9.75 -0.94
N ASN A 72 -0.03 10.47 -2.07
CA ASN A 72 -1.28 10.65 -2.81
C ASN A 72 -1.10 10.24 -4.27
N PHE A 73 -2.13 10.52 -5.07
CA PHE A 73 -2.13 10.23 -6.50
C PHE A 73 -1.02 10.94 -7.28
N SER A 74 -0.75 12.22 -6.98
CA SER A 74 0.35 12.94 -7.62
C SER A 74 1.69 12.33 -7.25
N GLY A 75 1.91 12.06 -5.96
CA GLY A 75 3.15 11.45 -5.47
C GLY A 75 3.44 10.08 -6.09
N VAL A 76 2.43 9.22 -6.25
CA VAL A 76 2.60 7.93 -6.95
C VAL A 76 2.96 8.13 -8.42
N ARG A 77 2.26 9.02 -9.13
CA ARG A 77 2.53 9.31 -10.55
C ARG A 77 3.94 9.87 -10.72
N ASP A 78 4.25 10.93 -9.99
CA ASP A 78 5.48 11.71 -10.14
C ASP A 78 6.71 10.86 -9.78
N PHE A 79 6.59 10.01 -8.76
CA PHE A 79 7.62 9.03 -8.38
C PHE A 79 7.87 7.96 -9.46
N ILE A 80 6.81 7.44 -10.09
CA ILE A 80 6.99 6.43 -11.15
C ILE A 80 7.58 7.07 -12.41
N ASP A 81 7.16 8.28 -12.74
CA ASP A 81 7.72 9.03 -13.87
C ASP A 81 9.20 9.38 -13.65
N SER A 82 9.60 9.73 -12.42
CA SER A 82 10.98 10.11 -12.10
C SER A 82 11.98 8.97 -12.23
N ILE A 83 11.54 7.72 -12.00
CA ILE A 83 12.35 6.51 -12.20
C ILE A 83 12.27 5.96 -13.63
N GLY A 84 11.58 6.68 -14.53
CA GLY A 84 11.45 6.33 -15.94
C GLY A 84 10.42 5.24 -16.22
N GLY A 85 9.36 5.15 -15.41
CA GLY A 85 8.31 4.14 -15.52
C GLY A 85 8.66 2.81 -14.86
N ILE A 86 7.72 1.86 -14.93
CA ILE A 86 7.86 0.51 -14.38
C ILE A 86 7.44 -0.57 -15.38
N ASP A 87 8.15 -1.68 -15.36
CA ASP A 87 7.86 -2.86 -16.19
C ASP A 87 7.05 -3.89 -15.38
N MET A 88 5.93 -4.33 -15.93
CA MET A 88 4.98 -5.23 -15.26
C MET A 88 4.38 -6.25 -16.23
N VAL A 89 4.08 -7.45 -15.73
CA VAL A 89 3.27 -8.43 -16.45
C VAL A 89 1.82 -8.30 -16.00
N ILE A 90 0.95 -7.88 -16.92
CA ILE A 90 -0.48 -7.74 -16.71
C ILE A 90 -1.18 -9.05 -17.06
N ASN A 91 -1.91 -9.63 -16.12
CA ASN A 91 -2.49 -10.97 -16.27
C ASN A 91 -3.73 -11.01 -17.18
N GLN A 92 -4.42 -9.89 -17.32
CA GLN A 92 -5.65 -9.73 -18.11
C GLN A 92 -5.83 -8.27 -18.51
N ASP A 93 -6.62 -8.02 -19.56
CA ASP A 93 -6.95 -6.65 -19.93
C ASP A 93 -7.63 -5.92 -18.77
N VAL A 94 -7.16 -4.71 -18.49
CA VAL A 94 -7.70 -3.83 -17.45
C VAL A 94 -8.24 -2.59 -18.13
N THR A 95 -9.55 -2.59 -18.38
CA THR A 95 -10.25 -1.43 -18.93
C THR A 95 -10.48 -0.40 -17.82
N ILE A 96 -9.92 0.80 -18.00
CA ILE A 96 -10.06 1.95 -17.10
C ILE A 96 -11.24 2.81 -17.55
N THR A 97 -11.30 3.12 -18.84
CA THR A 97 -12.44 3.74 -19.53
C THR A 97 -12.67 3.04 -20.86
N PRO A 98 -13.79 3.25 -21.56
CA PRO A 98 -14.00 2.68 -22.90
C PRO A 98 -12.87 2.99 -23.90
N GLU A 99 -12.11 4.08 -23.67
CA GLU A 99 -11.00 4.54 -24.50
C GLU A 99 -9.62 4.15 -23.96
N ILE A 100 -9.51 3.72 -22.70
CA ILE A 100 -8.24 3.43 -22.03
C ILE A 100 -8.29 2.01 -21.48
N THR A 101 -7.51 1.11 -22.10
CA THR A 101 -7.30 -0.26 -21.63
C THR A 101 -5.81 -0.53 -21.51
N ILE A 102 -5.40 -1.07 -20.37
CA ILE A 102 -4.06 -1.64 -20.21
C ILE A 102 -4.16 -3.10 -20.66
N GLU A 103 -3.45 -3.44 -21.72
CA GLU A 103 -3.53 -4.76 -22.34
C GLU A 103 -2.79 -5.81 -21.51
N LYS A 104 -3.29 -7.05 -21.56
CA LYS A 104 -2.60 -8.22 -21.03
C LYS A 104 -1.20 -8.37 -21.64
N GLY A 105 -0.24 -8.79 -20.83
CA GLY A 105 1.12 -9.12 -21.25
C GLY A 105 2.16 -8.24 -20.57
N GLU A 106 3.37 -8.22 -21.13
CA GLU A 106 4.43 -7.32 -20.69
C GLU A 106 4.07 -5.88 -21.07
N GLN A 107 4.02 -5.00 -20.06
CA GLN A 107 3.67 -3.60 -20.21
C GLN A 107 4.73 -2.74 -19.53
N HIS A 108 5.10 -1.65 -20.20
CA HIS A 108 5.85 -0.56 -19.59
C HIS A 108 4.87 0.56 -19.24
N LEU A 109 4.70 0.83 -17.95
CA LEU A 109 3.73 1.79 -17.44
C LEU A 109 4.44 3.06 -16.95
N ASP A 110 4.00 4.20 -17.49
CA ASP A 110 4.29 5.51 -16.90
C ASP A 110 3.46 5.71 -15.61
N GLY A 111 3.71 6.81 -14.90
CA GLY A 111 3.05 7.11 -13.64
C GLY A 111 1.54 7.26 -13.75
N VAL A 112 1.02 7.71 -14.90
CA VAL A 112 -0.43 7.87 -15.12
C VAL A 112 -1.09 6.51 -15.28
N HIS A 113 -0.53 5.64 -16.11
CA HIS A 113 -1.07 4.28 -16.34
C HIS A 113 -0.93 3.42 -15.08
N ALA A 114 0.19 3.50 -14.36
CA ALA A 114 0.36 2.82 -13.09
C ALA A 114 -0.64 3.31 -12.04
N LEU A 115 -0.92 4.62 -11.96
CA LEU A 115 -1.95 5.16 -11.08
C LEU A 115 -3.36 4.68 -11.46
N TYR A 116 -3.67 4.58 -12.75
CA TYR A 116 -4.94 4.02 -13.20
C TYR A 116 -5.09 2.56 -12.77
N LEU A 117 -4.07 1.75 -13.00
CA LEU A 117 -4.04 0.36 -12.58
C LEU A 117 -4.23 0.22 -11.06
N ALA A 118 -3.53 1.03 -10.25
CA ALA A 118 -3.64 1.04 -8.79
C ALA A 118 -5.04 1.41 -8.25
N ARG A 119 -5.89 2.01 -9.08
CA ARG A 119 -7.22 2.53 -8.70
C ARG A 119 -8.36 1.66 -9.20
N GLU A 120 -8.13 0.86 -10.24
CA GLU A 120 -9.17 0.08 -10.92
C GLU A 120 -9.67 -1.07 -10.04
N ARG A 121 -10.99 -1.33 -10.08
CA ARG A 121 -11.65 -2.31 -9.19
C ARG A 121 -12.91 -2.93 -9.78
N TYR A 122 -13.30 -2.56 -10.99
CA TYR A 122 -14.58 -2.92 -11.59
C TYR A 122 -14.39 -3.78 -12.83
N SER A 123 -13.33 -3.55 -13.60
CA SER A 123 -12.99 -4.38 -14.75
C SER A 123 -12.25 -5.68 -14.37
N THR A 124 -11.86 -5.84 -13.10
CA THR A 124 -11.13 -7.01 -12.60
C THR A 124 -12.03 -7.96 -11.78
N PRO A 125 -11.79 -9.28 -11.84
CA PRO A 125 -12.73 -10.31 -11.37
C PRO A 125 -12.96 -10.30 -9.84
N ASN A 126 -11.97 -9.91 -9.03
CA ASN A 126 -12.06 -9.93 -7.57
C ASN A 126 -12.19 -8.52 -6.96
N GLY A 127 -12.53 -7.53 -7.78
CA GLY A 127 -12.78 -6.15 -7.37
C GLY A 127 -11.67 -5.53 -6.51
N ASP A 128 -11.98 -5.19 -5.26
CA ASP A 128 -11.01 -4.56 -4.35
C ASP A 128 -9.79 -5.44 -4.05
N PHE A 129 -9.95 -6.76 -4.08
CA PHE A 129 -8.84 -7.70 -3.89
C PHE A 129 -7.89 -7.70 -5.08
N SER A 130 -8.43 -7.69 -6.30
CA SER A 130 -7.60 -7.50 -7.50
C SER A 130 -6.88 -6.15 -7.45
N ARG A 131 -7.56 -5.07 -7.02
CA ARG A 131 -6.90 -3.76 -6.87
C ARG A 131 -5.73 -3.80 -5.87
N GLN A 132 -5.91 -4.45 -4.72
CA GLN A 132 -4.86 -4.60 -3.72
C GLN A 132 -3.68 -5.42 -4.26
N GLU A 133 -3.95 -6.47 -5.05
CA GLU A 133 -2.92 -7.25 -5.74
C GLU A 133 -2.15 -6.40 -6.76
N GLU A 134 -2.84 -5.57 -7.55
CA GLU A 134 -2.15 -4.66 -8.47
C GLU A 134 -1.33 -3.59 -7.75
N GLN A 135 -1.80 -3.08 -6.62
CA GLN A 135 -0.99 -2.18 -5.78
C GLN A 135 0.29 -2.85 -5.28
N PHE A 136 0.22 -4.13 -4.89
CA PHE A 136 1.41 -4.91 -4.56
C PHE A 136 2.32 -5.11 -5.77
N ASN A 137 1.75 -5.48 -6.93
CA ASN A 137 2.52 -5.68 -8.16
C ASN A 137 3.27 -4.41 -8.58
N ILE A 138 2.65 -3.23 -8.43
CA ILE A 138 3.28 -1.93 -8.66
C ILE A 138 4.43 -1.70 -7.68
N VAL A 139 4.23 -1.94 -6.37
CA VAL A 139 5.30 -1.82 -5.37
C VAL A 139 6.46 -2.78 -5.68
N ARG A 140 6.15 -4.02 -6.10
CA ARG A 140 7.16 -5.00 -6.51
C ARG A 140 7.92 -4.55 -7.76
N ALA A 141 7.24 -3.97 -8.74
CA ALA A 141 7.87 -3.47 -9.96
C ALA A 141 8.78 -2.26 -9.67
N VAL A 142 8.33 -1.33 -8.82
CA VAL A 142 9.16 -0.25 -8.29
C VAL A 142 10.40 -0.80 -7.58
N ALA A 143 10.23 -1.79 -6.69
CA ALA A 143 11.36 -2.40 -5.99
C ALA A 143 12.33 -3.06 -6.97
N ASN A 144 11.84 -3.83 -7.94
CA ASN A 144 12.68 -4.45 -8.96
C ASN A 144 13.45 -3.43 -9.80
N LYS A 145 12.82 -2.30 -10.15
CA LYS A 145 13.46 -1.22 -10.88
C LYS A 145 14.57 -0.57 -10.05
N LEU A 146 14.28 -0.21 -8.80
CA LEU A 146 15.24 0.46 -7.92
C LEU A 146 16.41 -0.43 -7.50
N LEU A 147 16.17 -1.74 -7.38
CA LEU A 147 17.17 -2.71 -6.94
C LEU A 147 17.95 -3.35 -8.11
N SER A 148 17.65 -2.99 -9.35
CA SER A 148 18.39 -3.50 -10.50
C SER A 148 19.83 -2.96 -10.50
N PRO A 149 20.80 -3.74 -11.02
CA PRO A 149 22.23 -3.38 -10.96
C PRO A 149 22.57 -2.00 -11.53
N GLU A 150 21.80 -1.52 -12.50
CA GLU A 150 21.97 -0.20 -13.13
C GLU A 150 21.58 0.96 -12.21
N HIS A 151 20.63 0.77 -11.28
CA HIS A 151 20.14 1.80 -10.36
C HIS A 151 20.77 1.70 -8.96
N LEU A 152 21.38 0.57 -8.60
CA LEU A 152 22.05 0.38 -7.30
C LEU A 152 23.09 1.45 -6.92
N PRO A 153 23.93 1.96 -7.85
CA PRO A 153 24.90 3.01 -7.51
C PRO A 153 24.24 4.32 -7.03
N ASP A 154 23.07 4.65 -7.59
CA ASP A 154 22.36 5.91 -7.34
C ASP A 154 21.16 5.76 -6.39
N LEU A 155 20.85 4.54 -5.95
CA LEU A 155 19.68 4.21 -5.12
C LEU A 155 19.53 5.15 -3.90
N ALA A 156 20.63 5.41 -3.19
CA ALA A 156 20.64 6.33 -2.05
C ALA A 156 20.23 7.76 -2.45
N GLY A 157 20.80 8.27 -3.54
CA GLY A 157 20.49 9.62 -4.04
C GLY A 157 19.05 9.72 -4.56
N LEU A 158 18.58 8.68 -5.25
CA LEU A 158 17.20 8.57 -5.71
C LEU A 158 16.23 8.61 -4.54
N LEU A 159 16.36 7.74 -3.53
CA LEU A 159 15.43 7.72 -2.39
C LEU A 159 15.37 9.06 -1.64
N LEU A 160 16.50 9.77 -1.52
CA LEU A 160 16.54 11.08 -0.89
C LEU A 160 15.88 12.16 -1.76
N HIS A 161 16.09 12.12 -3.08
CA HIS A 161 15.48 13.06 -4.01
C HIS A 161 13.96 12.86 -4.13
N GLU A 162 13.53 11.59 -4.21
CA GLU A 162 12.13 11.19 -4.36
C GLU A 162 11.30 11.36 -3.08
N LYS A 163 11.94 11.63 -1.93
CA LYS A 163 11.23 11.95 -0.67
C LYS A 163 10.29 13.14 -0.81
N LYS A 164 10.51 14.03 -1.78
CA LYS A 164 9.64 15.17 -2.11
C LYS A 164 8.22 14.75 -2.55
N ASP A 165 8.07 13.54 -3.10
CA ASP A 165 6.81 13.01 -3.64
C ASP A 165 6.01 12.23 -2.56
N ILE A 166 6.55 12.19 -1.33
CA ILE A 166 5.90 11.66 -0.14
C ILE A 166 5.23 12.83 0.60
N ILE A 167 3.96 12.66 0.98
CA ILE A 167 3.22 13.68 1.74
C ILE A 167 3.76 13.79 3.16
N ASP A 168 4.00 12.65 3.79
CA ASP A 168 4.29 12.55 5.21
C ASP A 168 4.98 11.21 5.49
N THR A 169 6.02 11.22 6.31
CA THR A 169 6.83 10.05 6.64
C THR A 169 7.55 10.24 7.96
N SER A 170 7.69 9.15 8.72
CA SER A 170 8.55 9.11 9.90
C SER A 170 10.00 8.67 9.59
N PHE A 171 10.32 8.37 8.33
CA PHE A 171 11.67 7.98 7.94
C PHE A 171 12.59 9.21 7.88
N SER A 172 13.65 9.16 8.69
CA SER A 172 14.79 10.05 8.53
C SER A 172 15.59 9.68 7.27
N ASP A 173 16.44 10.59 6.81
CA ASP A 173 17.32 10.34 5.67
C ASP A 173 18.27 9.16 5.97
N SER A 174 18.76 9.05 7.21
CA SER A 174 19.56 7.91 7.66
C SER A 174 18.79 6.59 7.62
N ASP A 175 17.49 6.60 7.91
CA ASP A 175 16.67 5.39 7.85
C ASP A 175 16.48 4.96 6.39
N LEU A 176 16.21 5.90 5.47
CA LEU A 176 16.09 5.62 4.03
C LEU A 176 17.39 5.06 3.46
N LEU A 177 18.53 5.63 3.85
CA LEU A 177 19.84 5.11 3.47
C LEU A 177 20.08 3.71 4.04
N SER A 178 19.70 3.46 5.28
CA SER A 178 19.82 2.14 5.92
C SER A 178 18.95 1.10 5.21
N LEU A 179 17.74 1.48 4.80
CA LEU A 179 16.88 0.64 3.96
C LEU A 179 17.54 0.36 2.62
N ALA A 180 18.08 1.36 1.91
CA ALA A 180 18.77 1.15 0.63
C ALA A 180 19.89 0.10 0.75
N TRP A 181 20.69 0.17 1.82
CA TRP A 181 21.73 -0.82 2.10
C TRP A 181 21.18 -2.20 2.41
N LEU A 182 20.08 -2.27 3.15
CA LEU A 182 19.44 -3.53 3.51
C LEU A 182 18.84 -4.24 2.29
N PHE A 183 18.21 -3.47 1.41
CA PHE A 183 17.58 -3.99 0.19
C PHE A 183 18.57 -4.33 -0.92
N LYS A 184 19.86 -3.98 -0.75
CA LYS A 184 20.91 -4.34 -1.70
C LYS A 184 20.99 -5.87 -1.87
N GLY A 185 20.63 -6.35 -3.05
CA GLY A 185 20.66 -7.77 -3.39
C GLY A 185 19.44 -8.56 -2.93
N ILE A 186 18.38 -7.89 -2.45
CA ILE A 186 17.03 -8.46 -2.35
C ILE A 186 16.44 -8.50 -3.77
N THR A 187 15.76 -9.59 -4.11
CA THR A 187 15.07 -9.75 -5.39
C THR A 187 13.55 -9.84 -5.21
N SER A 188 12.78 -9.84 -6.29
CA SER A 188 11.32 -9.99 -6.23
C SER A 188 10.86 -11.26 -5.50
N GLU A 189 11.67 -12.32 -5.52
CA GLU A 189 11.35 -13.61 -4.90
C GLU A 189 11.40 -13.57 -3.36
N ASP A 190 12.07 -12.56 -2.79
CA ASP A 190 12.16 -12.35 -1.35
C ASP A 190 10.93 -11.62 -0.77
N PHE A 191 10.05 -11.12 -1.64
CA PHE A 191 8.80 -10.48 -1.26
C PHE A 191 7.68 -11.51 -1.16
N GLN A 192 7.11 -11.65 0.03
CA GLN A 192 5.89 -12.41 0.27
C GLN A 192 4.71 -11.46 0.41
N TYR A 193 3.60 -11.77 -0.25
CA TYR A 193 2.41 -10.94 -0.23
C TYR A 193 1.20 -11.71 0.24
N GLU A 194 0.47 -11.11 1.17
CA GLU A 194 -0.79 -11.64 1.68
C GLU A 194 -1.84 -10.54 1.78
N GLN A 195 -3.11 -10.96 1.70
CA GLN A 195 -4.26 -10.10 1.95
C GLN A 195 -4.90 -10.52 3.25
N ILE A 196 -5.39 -9.55 4.04
CA ILE A 196 -6.07 -9.87 5.29
C ILE A 196 -7.26 -10.79 5.01
N PRO A 197 -7.26 -12.03 5.54
CA PRO A 197 -8.34 -12.99 5.32
C PRO A 197 -9.59 -12.57 6.08
N GLY A 198 -10.75 -12.96 5.58
CA GLY A 198 -12.02 -12.53 6.12
C GLY A 198 -13.19 -12.82 5.20
N ASN A 199 -14.31 -12.17 5.48
CA ASN A 199 -15.52 -12.30 4.69
C ASN A 199 -16.27 -10.98 4.52
N ASN A 200 -17.08 -10.95 3.46
CA ASN A 200 -18.01 -9.87 3.20
C ASN A 200 -19.10 -9.85 4.27
N SER A 201 -19.33 -8.69 4.86
CA SER A 201 -20.34 -8.50 5.89
C SER A 201 -21.02 -7.15 5.71
N PHE A 202 -22.19 -6.97 6.33
CA PHE A 202 -22.88 -5.70 6.34
C PHE A 202 -23.35 -5.37 7.75
N GLY A 203 -23.17 -4.13 8.16
CA GLY A 203 -23.55 -3.68 9.50
C GLY A 203 -23.83 -2.19 9.54
N PRO A 204 -24.47 -1.70 10.61
CA PRO A 204 -24.59 -0.28 10.84
C PRO A 204 -23.20 0.34 11.00
N ASP A 205 -23.01 1.53 10.45
CA ASP A 205 -21.82 2.35 10.67
C ASP A 205 -22.20 3.63 11.43
N PRO A 206 -21.52 3.95 12.54
CA PRO A 206 -21.88 5.08 13.39
C PRO A 206 -21.64 6.45 12.71
N LEU A 207 -20.73 6.53 11.74
CA LEU A 207 -20.37 7.79 11.07
C LEU A 207 -21.36 8.12 9.96
N VAL A 208 -21.70 7.13 9.12
CA VAL A 208 -22.64 7.34 8.00
C VAL A 208 -24.09 7.07 8.38
N ARG A 209 -24.34 6.57 9.60
CA ARG A 209 -25.68 6.34 10.18
C ARG A 209 -26.57 5.44 9.32
N THR A 210 -25.96 4.52 8.59
CA THR A 210 -26.66 3.57 7.71
C THR A 210 -25.93 2.23 7.68
N LYS A 211 -26.58 1.22 7.09
CA LYS A 211 -25.97 -0.09 6.88
C LYS A 211 -25.01 0.00 5.68
N VAL A 212 -23.75 -0.37 5.91
CA VAL A 212 -22.71 -0.39 4.88
C VAL A 212 -22.05 -1.75 4.78
N TYR A 213 -21.38 -1.96 3.66
CA TYR A 213 -20.46 -3.07 3.47
C TYR A 213 -19.23 -2.93 4.38
N TYR A 214 -18.77 -4.06 4.92
CA TYR A 214 -17.54 -4.22 5.68
C TYR A 214 -16.80 -5.47 5.24
N TRP A 215 -15.47 -5.40 5.29
CA TRP A 215 -14.63 -6.60 5.37
C TRP A 215 -14.49 -7.01 6.83
N SER A 216 -15.07 -8.16 7.20
CA SER A 216 -14.92 -8.75 8.53
C SER A 216 -13.75 -9.71 8.53
N ALA A 217 -12.62 -9.28 9.09
CA ALA A 217 -11.40 -10.06 9.12
C ALA A 217 -11.51 -11.30 10.01
N ASP A 218 -10.89 -12.40 9.60
CA ASP A 218 -10.68 -13.56 10.47
C ASP A 218 -9.49 -13.29 11.39
N LEU A 219 -9.78 -12.82 12.60
CA LEU A 219 -8.73 -12.45 13.57
C LEU A 219 -7.81 -13.62 13.92
N LYS A 220 -8.24 -14.88 13.83
CA LYS A 220 -7.33 -16.02 14.09
C LYS A 220 -6.27 -16.11 13.02
N GLN A 221 -6.66 -15.98 11.76
CA GLN A 221 -5.74 -16.01 10.62
C GLN A 221 -4.89 -14.74 10.55
N VAL A 222 -5.45 -13.55 10.86
CA VAL A 222 -4.65 -12.31 10.97
C VAL A 222 -3.54 -12.47 12.00
N ASN A 223 -3.81 -13.13 13.13
CA ASN A 223 -2.81 -13.34 14.17
C ASN A 223 -1.71 -14.33 13.77
N SER A 224 -1.95 -15.22 12.80
CA SER A 224 -0.92 -16.10 12.26
C SER A 224 -0.01 -15.44 11.21
N LEU A 225 -0.33 -14.22 10.76
CA LEU A 225 0.52 -13.42 9.85
C LEU A 225 1.64 -12.66 10.58
N ARG A 226 1.71 -12.77 11.91
CA ARG A 226 2.64 -12.04 12.76
C ARG A 226 4.02 -12.70 12.80
#